data_AF-A0A4Q5X249-F1
#
_entry.id   AF-A0A4Q5X249-F1
#
_cell.length_a   1.000
_cell.length_b   1.000
_cell.length_c   1.000
_cell.angle_alpha   90.00
_cell.angle_beta   90.00
_cell.angle_gamma   90.00
#
_symmetry.space_group_name_H-M   'P 1'
#
loop_
_entity.id
_entity.type
_entity.pdbx_description
1 polymer ?
#
loop_
_entity_poly.entity_id
_entity_poly.type
_entity_poly.pdbx_seq_one_letter_code
_entity_poly.pdbx_strand_id
1 'polypeptide(L)'
;MDFDPAELDGLSRDELILRARARGVERPEQMTRVELRDEIVRLSEPDLERQRRTRGWLGVARDLLASVVESGLNLPEAAATIRGEGQLHDFQGPPPVATVTLAEIYAAQGHYEQALRMLEEVIEREPEHAAALAVRERIAEERDLGPGRRRKVVETKGDPILTPQAPPVAPRPAPTEVRVAPAAPAPEAVEAASPAPVAPPPPPESPAETAASAATAAPVPAETAAPEASPAPAPAEAPAPTETAAPA
;
A
#
# COMPACT_ATOMS: atom_id res chain seq x y z
N MET A 1 1.39 -25.22 2.38
CA MET A 1 2.87 -25.23 2.53
C MET A 1 3.19 -24.01 3.35
N ASP A 2 3.77 -24.20 4.54
CA ASP A 2 4.18 -23.08 5.37
C ASP A 2 5.31 -22.33 4.63
N PHE A 3 5.13 -21.02 4.49
CA PHE A 3 6.08 -20.14 3.83
C PHE A 3 6.86 -19.38 4.90
N ASP A 4 8.18 -19.55 4.96
CA ASP A 4 9.02 -18.84 5.92
C ASP A 4 9.56 -17.52 5.29
N PRO A 5 9.15 -16.35 5.80
CA PRO A 5 9.64 -15.07 5.29
C PRO A 5 11.15 -14.87 5.48
N ALA A 6 11.78 -15.53 6.46
CA ALA A 6 13.22 -15.42 6.70
C ALA A 6 14.06 -15.99 5.54
N GLU A 7 13.53 -16.95 4.76
CA GLU A 7 14.21 -17.48 3.58
C GLU A 7 14.43 -16.40 2.50
N LEU A 8 13.56 -15.38 2.43
CA LEU A 8 13.69 -14.31 1.45
C LEU A 8 14.82 -13.33 1.78
N ASP A 9 15.29 -13.33 3.03
CA ASP A 9 16.35 -12.43 3.47
C ASP A 9 17.69 -12.77 2.83
N GLY A 10 17.94 -14.07 2.59
CA GLY A 10 19.16 -14.57 1.96
C GLY A 10 19.17 -14.52 0.43
N LEU A 11 18.02 -14.30 -0.22
CA LEU A 11 17.93 -14.35 -1.69
C LEU A 11 18.56 -13.12 -2.35
N SER A 12 19.23 -13.33 -3.47
CA SER A 12 19.67 -12.27 -4.37
C SER A 12 18.47 -11.53 -4.98
N ARG A 13 18.71 -10.35 -5.56
CA ARG A 13 17.63 -9.53 -6.13
C ARG A 13 16.99 -10.22 -7.33
N ASP A 14 17.81 -10.87 -8.15
CA ASP A 14 17.34 -11.60 -9.33
C ASP A 14 16.51 -12.83 -8.95
N GLU A 15 16.88 -13.54 -7.88
CA GLU A 15 16.07 -14.63 -7.34
C GLU A 15 14.73 -14.14 -6.80
N LEU A 16 14.71 -12.98 -6.12
CA LEU A 16 13.46 -12.35 -5.67
C LEU A 16 12.58 -11.95 -6.86
N ILE A 17 13.15 -11.39 -7.92
CA ILE A 17 12.41 -11.04 -9.16
C ILE A 17 11.81 -12.29 -9.80
N LEU A 18 12.60 -13.35 -9.96
CA LEU A 18 12.12 -14.62 -10.53
C LEU A 18 10.97 -15.19 -9.70
N ARG A 19 11.12 -15.19 -8.38
CA ARG A 19 10.10 -15.72 -7.46
C ARG A 19 8.84 -14.85 -7.43
N ALA A 20 8.98 -13.52 -7.50
CA ALA A 20 7.87 -12.58 -7.60
C ALA A 20 7.10 -12.77 -8.92
N ARG A 21 7.82 -12.87 -10.05
CA ARG A 21 7.20 -13.09 -11.37
C ARG A 21 6.46 -14.42 -11.44
N ALA A 22 7.04 -15.49 -10.87
CA ALA A 22 6.39 -16.80 -10.80
C ALA A 22 5.07 -16.79 -10.02
N ARG A 23 4.86 -15.78 -9.15
CA ARG A 23 3.62 -15.57 -8.39
C ARG A 23 2.69 -14.50 -8.98
N GLY A 24 3.04 -13.93 -10.13
CA GLY A 24 2.19 -12.97 -10.82
C GLY A 24 2.35 -11.52 -10.38
N VAL A 25 3.47 -11.16 -9.73
CA VAL A 25 3.79 -9.75 -9.48
C VAL A 25 4.00 -9.04 -10.81
N GLU A 26 3.35 -7.90 -11.00
CA GLU A 26 3.52 -7.06 -12.18
C GLU A 26 4.80 -6.23 -12.08
N ARG A 27 5.64 -6.25 -13.13
CA ARG A 27 6.88 -5.45 -13.26
C ARG A 27 7.84 -5.55 -12.05
N PRO A 28 8.19 -6.77 -11.58
CA PRO A 28 9.05 -6.96 -10.41
C PRO A 28 10.44 -6.33 -10.57
N GLU A 29 10.88 -6.06 -11.78
CA GLU A 29 12.18 -5.45 -12.08
C GLU A 29 12.29 -4.01 -11.58
N GLN A 30 11.14 -3.35 -11.36
CA GLN A 30 11.05 -1.97 -10.88
C GLN A 30 10.97 -1.86 -9.36
N MET A 31 10.69 -2.97 -8.69
CA MET A 31 10.54 -3.03 -7.25
C MET A 31 11.91 -3.14 -6.58
N THR A 32 12.02 -2.54 -5.40
CA THR A 32 13.15 -2.70 -4.47
C THR A 32 13.13 -4.09 -3.84
N ARG A 33 14.24 -4.52 -3.23
CA ARG A 33 14.28 -5.82 -2.55
C ARG A 33 13.22 -5.95 -1.44
N VAL A 34 12.98 -4.88 -0.69
CA VAL A 34 11.98 -4.84 0.39
C VAL A 34 10.56 -5.00 -0.18
N GLU A 35 10.25 -4.27 -1.25
CA GLU A 35 8.96 -4.37 -1.95
C GLU A 35 8.72 -5.77 -2.51
N LEU A 36 9.74 -6.37 -3.14
CA LEU A 36 9.67 -7.73 -3.68
C LEU A 36 9.35 -8.75 -2.58
N ARG A 37 10.01 -8.64 -1.42
CA ARG A 37 9.76 -9.54 -0.29
C ARG A 37 8.34 -9.43 0.22
N ASP A 38 7.87 -8.21 0.47
CA ASP A 38 6.52 -7.96 0.95
C ASP A 38 5.46 -8.48 -0.04
N GLU A 39 5.71 -8.33 -1.33
CA GLU A 39 4.78 -8.76 -2.37
C GLU A 39 4.77 -10.28 -2.57
N ILE A 40 5.94 -10.91 -2.45
CA ILE A 40 6.05 -12.36 -2.42
C ILE A 40 5.31 -12.93 -1.20
N VAL A 41 5.47 -12.36 -0.01
CA VAL A 41 4.75 -12.79 1.21
C VAL A 41 3.24 -12.65 1.01
N ARG A 42 2.81 -11.49 0.51
CA ARG A 42 1.39 -11.24 0.19
C ARG A 42 0.81 -12.30 -0.73
N LEU A 43 1.48 -12.68 -1.81
CA LEU A 43 0.95 -13.65 -2.76
C LEU A 43 1.15 -15.11 -2.33
N SER A 44 1.89 -15.37 -1.26
CA SER A 44 2.17 -16.74 -0.76
C SER A 44 1.21 -17.22 0.32
N GLU A 45 0.65 -16.31 1.12
CA GLU A 45 -0.21 -16.66 2.26
C GLU A 45 -1.70 -16.41 1.92
N PRO A 46 -2.56 -17.45 1.90
CA PRO A 46 -3.99 -17.30 1.63
C PRO A 46 -4.79 -16.80 2.83
N ASP A 47 -4.27 -16.95 4.05
CA ASP A 47 -4.91 -16.47 5.28
C ASP A 47 -4.50 -15.01 5.58
N LEU A 48 -5.47 -14.09 5.53
CA LEU A 48 -5.26 -12.66 5.72
C LEU A 48 -4.69 -12.31 7.10
N GLU A 49 -5.04 -13.06 8.14
CA GLU A 49 -4.54 -12.84 9.51
C GLU A 49 -3.06 -13.19 9.64
N ARG A 50 -2.65 -14.33 9.06
CA ARG A 50 -1.23 -14.73 8.99
C ARG A 50 -0.43 -13.82 8.08
N GLN A 51 -1.02 -13.38 6.98
CA GLN A 51 -0.42 -12.46 6.02
C GLN A 51 -0.09 -11.11 6.67
N ARG A 52 -0.99 -10.58 7.51
CA ARG A 52 -0.73 -9.32 8.25
C ARG A 52 0.41 -9.42 9.25
N ARG A 53 0.60 -10.60 9.88
CA ARG A 53 1.67 -10.82 10.86
C ARG A 53 3.04 -11.07 10.22
N THR A 54 3.05 -11.55 8.98
CA THR A 54 4.28 -11.93 8.26
C THR A 54 4.75 -10.87 7.26
N ARG A 55 3.90 -9.91 6.87
CA ARG A 55 4.30 -8.76 6.05
C ARG A 55 5.26 -7.84 6.80
N GLY A 56 6.21 -7.29 6.06
CA GLY A 56 7.10 -6.25 6.55
C GLY A 56 6.40 -4.89 6.72
N TRP A 57 7.19 -3.91 7.16
CA TRP A 57 6.74 -2.56 7.47
C TRP A 57 6.04 -1.86 6.29
N LEU A 58 6.51 -2.08 5.06
CA LEU A 58 5.93 -1.43 3.88
C LEU A 58 4.54 -1.99 3.53
N GLY A 59 4.34 -3.29 3.71
CA GLY A 59 3.02 -3.92 3.62
C GLY A 59 2.00 -3.29 4.58
N VAL A 60 2.41 -3.09 5.84
CA VAL A 60 1.56 -2.43 6.86
C VAL A 60 1.24 -0.99 6.47
N ALA A 61 2.22 -0.22 6.01
CA ALA A 61 2.02 1.16 5.57
C ALA A 61 1.01 1.25 4.40
N ARG A 62 1.07 0.29 3.46
CA ARG A 62 0.15 0.23 2.32
C ARG A 62 -1.27 -0.13 2.73
N ASP A 63 -1.43 -1.08 3.65
CA ASP A 63 -2.74 -1.48 4.18
C ASP A 63 -3.40 -0.31 4.94
N LEU A 64 -2.61 0.48 5.67
CA LEU A 64 -3.08 1.72 6.30
C LEU A 64 -3.54 2.74 5.26
N LEU A 65 -2.77 2.94 4.19
CA LEU A 65 -3.15 3.86 3.10
C LEU A 65 -4.44 3.41 2.41
N ALA A 66 -4.57 2.12 2.10
CA ALA A 66 -5.76 1.55 1.50
C ALA A 66 -6.99 1.73 2.41
N SER A 67 -6.84 1.47 3.71
CA SER A 67 -7.88 1.71 4.72
C SER A 67 -8.31 3.18 4.78
N VAL A 68 -7.37 4.13 4.69
CA VAL A 68 -7.67 5.57 4.68
C VAL A 68 -8.42 5.99 3.41
N VAL A 69 -8.06 5.41 2.25
CA VAL A 69 -8.73 5.67 0.97
C VAL A 69 -10.14 5.06 0.95
N GLU A 70 -10.31 3.82 1.43
CA GLU A 70 -11.62 3.15 1.53
C GLU A 70 -12.52 3.82 2.55
N SER A 71 -11.96 4.29 3.66
CA SER A 71 -12.67 5.13 4.65
C SER A 71 -13.01 6.53 4.11
N GLY A 72 -12.61 6.84 2.87
CA GLY A 72 -13.02 8.03 2.14
C GLY A 72 -12.72 9.31 2.91
N LEU A 73 -11.48 9.48 3.40
CA LEU A 73 -11.05 10.70 4.12
C LEU A 73 -12.03 11.18 5.21
N ASN A 74 -12.80 10.27 5.82
CA ASN A 74 -13.53 10.57 7.05
C ASN A 74 -12.56 10.48 8.23
N LEU A 75 -11.64 11.44 8.27
CA LEU A 75 -10.76 11.67 9.40
C LEU A 75 -11.32 12.89 10.14
N PRO A 76 -12.37 12.75 10.98
CA PRO A 76 -12.88 13.86 11.76
C PRO A 76 -11.80 14.45 12.66
N GLU A 77 -10.88 13.61 13.13
CA GLU A 77 -9.70 14.02 13.88
C GLU A 77 -8.74 14.84 13.01
N ALA A 78 -8.35 14.37 11.81
CA ALA A 78 -7.50 15.18 10.91
C ALA A 78 -8.20 16.47 10.45
N ALA A 79 -9.53 16.46 10.28
CA ALA A 79 -10.32 17.64 9.97
C ALA A 79 -10.42 18.61 11.17
N ALA A 80 -10.43 18.12 12.40
CA ALA A 80 -10.30 18.93 13.62
C ALA A 80 -8.89 19.55 13.71
N THR A 81 -7.87 18.77 13.35
CA THR A 81 -6.49 19.22 13.28
C THR A 81 -6.26 20.29 12.19
N ILE A 82 -6.83 20.13 10.99
CA ILE A 82 -6.78 21.15 9.92
C ILE A 82 -7.55 22.43 10.33
N ARG A 83 -8.60 22.31 11.15
CA ARG A 83 -9.32 23.44 11.77
C ARG A 83 -8.58 24.08 12.95
N GLY A 84 -7.42 23.55 13.35
CA GLY A 84 -6.63 24.07 14.46
C GLY A 84 -7.15 23.71 15.85
N GLU A 85 -8.06 22.74 15.95
CA GLU A 85 -8.67 22.28 17.21
C GLU A 85 -7.85 21.15 17.86
N GLY A 86 -6.88 20.57 17.15
CA GLY A 86 -5.99 19.52 17.65
C GLY A 86 -4.51 19.90 17.53
N GLN A 87 -3.71 19.51 18.53
CA GLN A 87 -2.25 19.58 18.45
C GLN A 87 -1.77 18.59 17.38
N LEU A 88 -1.31 19.12 16.24
CA LEU A 88 -0.45 18.38 15.33
C LEU A 88 0.76 17.93 16.14
N HIS A 89 0.78 16.66 16.52
CA HIS A 89 2.05 16.04 16.84
C HIS A 89 2.85 16.11 15.54
N ASP A 90 4.06 16.66 15.59
CA ASP A 90 4.99 16.66 14.47
C ASP A 90 5.18 15.19 14.06
N PHE A 91 4.41 14.74 13.07
CA PHE A 91 4.61 13.46 12.41
C PHE A 91 5.87 13.59 11.57
N GLN A 92 7.01 13.69 12.24
CA GLN A 92 8.30 13.32 11.70
C GLN A 92 8.30 11.80 11.63
N GLY A 93 7.51 11.27 10.68
CA GLY A 93 7.65 9.89 10.26
C GLY A 93 9.09 9.66 9.78
N PRO A 94 9.57 8.40 9.82
CA PRO A 94 10.87 8.09 9.26
C PRO A 94 10.95 8.64 7.83
N PRO A 95 12.13 9.15 7.41
CA PRO A 95 12.28 9.73 6.08
C PRO A 95 11.80 8.73 5.03
N PRO A 96 11.06 9.19 4.00
CA PRO A 96 10.49 8.29 3.01
C PRO A 96 11.60 7.45 2.38
N VAL A 97 11.40 6.14 2.37
CA VAL A 97 12.37 5.20 1.78
C VAL A 97 12.54 5.56 0.31
N ALA A 98 13.78 5.74 -0.12
CA ALA A 98 14.07 6.06 -1.50
C ALA A 98 13.69 4.87 -2.40
N THR A 99 12.82 5.11 -3.38
CA THR A 99 12.40 4.11 -4.39
C THR A 99 12.43 4.73 -5.78
N VAL A 100 12.55 3.88 -6.80
CA VAL A 100 12.57 4.32 -8.21
C VAL A 100 11.26 5.01 -8.58
N THR A 101 10.11 4.44 -8.19
CA THR A 101 8.79 5.00 -8.47
C THR A 101 8.62 6.41 -7.90
N LEU A 102 9.05 6.63 -6.65
CA LEU A 102 8.94 7.93 -6.02
C LEU A 102 9.84 8.97 -6.71
N ALA A 103 11.05 8.58 -7.12
CA ALA A 103 11.92 9.44 -7.92
C ALA A 103 11.31 9.80 -9.28
N GLU A 104 10.64 8.85 -9.96
CA GLU A 104 9.93 9.12 -11.21
C GLU A 104 8.79 10.13 -11.03
N ILE A 105 8.05 10.06 -9.92
CA ILE A 105 7.00 11.03 -9.59
C ILE A 105 7.61 12.42 -9.42
N TYR A 106 8.70 12.56 -8.66
CA TYR A 106 9.40 13.84 -8.51
C TYR A 106 9.90 14.39 -9.86
N ALA A 107 10.45 13.53 -10.73
CA ALA A 107 10.89 13.95 -12.06
C ALA A 107 9.72 14.40 -12.95
N ALA A 108 8.59 13.70 -12.91
CA ALA A 108 7.37 14.08 -13.63
C ALA A 108 6.82 15.44 -13.16
N GLN A 109 7.01 15.77 -11.88
CA GLN A 109 6.68 17.07 -11.29
C GLN A 109 7.72 18.17 -11.62
N GLY A 110 8.84 17.83 -12.26
CA GLY A 110 9.94 18.75 -12.59
C GLY A 110 10.98 18.94 -11.47
N HIS A 111 10.87 18.17 -10.39
CA HIS A 111 11.82 18.18 -9.27
C HIS A 111 13.02 17.25 -9.53
N TYR A 112 13.77 17.51 -10.60
CA TYR A 112 14.85 16.63 -11.05
C TYR A 112 15.96 16.42 -10.01
N GLU A 113 16.36 17.48 -9.29
CA GLU A 113 17.39 17.39 -8.25
C GLU A 113 16.96 16.50 -7.07
N GLN A 114 15.67 16.54 -6.70
CA GLN A 114 15.14 15.64 -5.69
C GLN A 114 15.11 14.20 -6.18
N ALA A 115 14.65 13.98 -7.41
CA ALA A 115 14.58 12.65 -8.03
C ALA A 115 15.98 12.00 -8.15
N LEU A 116 16.99 12.77 -8.58
CA LEU A 116 18.37 12.27 -8.71
C LEU A 116 18.96 11.88 -7.36
N ARG A 117 18.81 12.70 -6.32
CA ARG A 117 19.26 12.36 -4.96
C ARG A 117 18.62 11.07 -4.44
N MET A 118 17.33 10.89 -4.67
CA MET A 118 16.64 9.66 -4.29
C MET A 118 17.18 8.44 -5.05
N LEU A 119 17.48 8.58 -6.35
CA LEU A 119 18.06 7.48 -7.13
C LEU A 119 19.49 7.16 -6.70
N GLU A 120 20.28 8.15 -6.30
CA GLU A 120 21.61 7.95 -5.75
C GLU A 120 21.55 7.11 -4.47
N GLU A 121 20.64 7.44 -3.55
CA GLU A 121 20.40 6.64 -2.35
C GLU A 121 19.97 5.19 -2.67
N VAL A 122 19.17 4.99 -3.71
CA VAL A 122 18.77 3.65 -4.17
C VAL A 122 19.97 2.89 -4.72
N ILE A 123 20.80 3.52 -5.55
CA ILE A 123 21.96 2.91 -6.19
C ILE A 123 23.06 2.61 -5.15
N GLU A 124 23.23 3.47 -4.15
CA GLU A 124 24.18 3.25 -3.06
C GLU A 124 23.83 1.98 -2.27
N ARG A 125 22.53 1.75 -2.01
CA ARG A 125 22.04 0.56 -1.31
C ARG A 125 21.96 -0.67 -2.21
N GLU A 126 21.61 -0.49 -3.48
CA GLU A 126 21.42 -1.54 -4.47
C GLU A 126 22.17 -1.20 -5.79
N PRO A 127 23.51 -1.41 -5.85
CA PRO A 127 24.33 -1.02 -7.01
C PRO A 127 23.94 -1.71 -8.32
N GLU A 128 23.37 -2.91 -8.24
CA GLU A 128 22.93 -3.72 -9.37
C GLU A 128 21.49 -3.38 -9.83
N HIS A 129 20.87 -2.34 -9.27
CA HIS A 129 19.49 -1.98 -9.61
C HIS A 129 19.40 -1.31 -10.99
N ALA A 130 19.28 -2.13 -12.03
CA ALA A 130 19.25 -1.70 -13.43
C ALA A 130 18.19 -0.62 -13.73
N ALA A 131 17.00 -0.74 -13.15
CA ALA A 131 15.94 0.26 -13.34
C ALA A 131 16.32 1.63 -12.74
N ALA A 132 16.93 1.66 -11.56
CA ALA A 132 17.38 2.90 -10.94
C ALA A 132 18.47 3.59 -11.78
N LEU A 133 19.41 2.82 -12.32
CA LEU A 133 20.46 3.31 -13.21
C LEU A 133 19.87 3.91 -14.49
N ALA A 134 18.96 3.20 -15.16
CA ALA A 134 18.32 3.66 -16.39
C ALA A 134 17.47 4.92 -16.17
N VAL A 135 16.72 4.98 -15.06
CA VAL A 135 15.90 6.15 -14.72
C VAL A 135 16.77 7.37 -14.38
N ARG A 136 17.90 7.17 -13.69
CA ARG A 136 18.86 8.24 -13.40
C ARG A 136 19.42 8.87 -14.68
N GLU A 137 19.83 8.03 -15.64
CA GLU A 137 20.35 8.48 -16.94
C GLU A 137 19.28 9.29 -17.69
N ARG A 138 18.07 8.75 -17.84
CA ARG A 138 16.93 9.45 -18.48
C ARG A 138 16.66 10.82 -17.83
N ILE A 139 16.63 10.89 -16.51
CA ILE A 139 16.33 12.13 -15.78
C ILE A 139 17.46 13.15 -15.95
N ALA A 140 18.72 12.72 -15.96
CA ALA A 140 19.86 13.60 -16.19
C ALA A 140 19.76 14.26 -17.59
N GLU A 141 19.44 13.48 -18.62
CA GLU A 141 19.20 13.99 -19.98
C GLU A 141 18.03 14.99 -20.02
N GLU A 142 16.91 14.66 -19.38
CA GLU A 142 15.72 15.52 -19.33
C GLU A 142 15.99 16.86 -18.64
N ARG A 143 16.80 16.87 -17.58
CA ARG A 143 17.23 18.09 -16.89
C ARG A 143 18.07 18.95 -17.83
N ASP A 144 19.05 18.35 -18.50
CA ASP A 144 20.00 19.07 -19.36
C ASP A 144 19.34 19.64 -20.62
N LEU A 145 18.27 19.00 -21.11
CA LEU A 145 17.47 19.50 -22.25
C LEU A 145 16.56 20.69 -21.89
N GLY A 146 16.29 20.91 -20.60
CA GLY A 146 15.44 21.98 -20.09
C GLY A 146 13.95 21.89 -20.51
N PRO A 147 13.04 22.61 -19.82
CA PRO A 147 11.61 22.58 -20.13
C PRO A 147 11.27 23.12 -21.53
N GLY A 148 12.18 23.87 -22.16
CA GLY A 148 11.99 24.54 -23.45
C GLY A 148 12.13 23.65 -24.69
N ARG A 149 12.84 22.50 -24.62
CA ARG A 149 12.97 21.58 -25.77
C ARG A 149 11.94 20.46 -25.81
N ARG A 150 11.24 20.17 -24.70
CA ARG A 150 10.16 19.17 -24.69
C ARG A 150 9.04 19.47 -25.70
N ARG A 151 8.80 20.76 -26.00
CA ARG A 151 7.86 21.16 -27.08
C ARG A 151 8.42 20.98 -28.49
N LYS A 152 9.74 21.02 -28.68
CA LYS A 152 10.35 21.11 -30.02
C LYS A 152 10.70 19.75 -30.62
N VAL A 153 10.88 18.71 -29.80
CA VAL A 153 11.20 17.35 -30.28
C VAL A 153 9.98 16.61 -30.82
N VAL A 154 8.75 17.06 -30.54
CA VAL A 154 7.52 16.51 -31.12
C VAL A 154 7.20 17.11 -32.51
N GLU A 155 7.87 18.20 -32.93
CA GLU A 155 7.49 18.96 -34.14
C GLU A 155 8.34 18.70 -35.39
N THR A 156 9.25 17.71 -35.41
CA THR A 156 10.05 17.44 -36.62
C THR A 156 10.21 15.96 -36.92
N LYS A 157 9.17 15.38 -37.52
CA LYS A 157 9.18 14.56 -38.76
C LYS A 157 7.85 13.81 -38.83
N GLY A 158 6.98 14.27 -39.74
CA GLY A 158 5.61 13.82 -39.85
C GLY A 158 5.45 12.39 -40.36
N ASP A 159 4.49 11.70 -39.77
CA ASP A 159 3.47 10.93 -40.46
C ASP A 159 2.11 11.42 -39.94
N PRO A 160 1.04 11.42 -40.76
CA PRO A 160 -0.22 12.06 -40.40
C PRO A 160 -0.81 11.36 -39.18
N ILE A 161 -1.02 12.14 -38.12
CA ILE A 161 -1.84 11.74 -36.98
C ILE A 161 -3.22 11.41 -37.53
N LEU A 162 -3.53 10.11 -37.58
CA LEU A 162 -4.90 9.64 -37.42
C LEU A 162 -5.39 10.27 -36.12
N THR A 163 -6.13 11.36 -36.26
CA THR A 163 -6.89 11.94 -35.19
C THR A 163 -7.74 10.80 -34.64
N PRO A 164 -7.65 10.42 -33.36
CA PRO A 164 -8.79 9.75 -32.75
C PRO A 164 -9.88 10.81 -32.73
N GLN A 165 -10.69 10.82 -33.79
CA GLN A 165 -11.97 11.47 -33.80
C GLN A 165 -12.70 10.91 -32.58
N ALA A 166 -12.82 11.73 -31.53
CA ALA A 166 -13.75 11.45 -30.47
C ALA A 166 -15.10 11.17 -31.16
N PRO A 167 -15.76 10.04 -30.89
CA PRO A 167 -17.10 9.83 -31.43
C PRO A 167 -17.94 11.05 -31.04
N PRO A 168 -18.75 11.61 -31.94
CA PRO A 168 -19.60 12.74 -31.61
C PRO A 168 -20.47 12.33 -30.42
N VAL A 169 -20.22 12.96 -29.28
CA VAL A 169 -21.07 12.84 -28.10
C VAL A 169 -22.41 13.43 -28.51
N ALA A 170 -23.37 12.54 -28.78
CA ALA A 170 -24.75 12.92 -29.00
C ALA A 170 -25.22 13.76 -27.78
N PRO A 171 -25.95 14.86 -28.00
CA PRO A 171 -26.51 15.63 -26.89
C PRO A 171 -27.40 14.72 -26.05
N ARG A 172 -27.06 14.62 -24.77
CA ARG A 172 -27.83 13.94 -23.75
C ARG A 172 -29.28 14.47 -23.80
N PRO A 173 -30.30 13.63 -24.03
CA PRO A 173 -31.68 14.10 -23.94
C PRO A 173 -31.95 14.52 -22.49
N ALA A 174 -32.55 15.70 -22.35
CA ALA A 174 -33.01 16.27 -21.09
C ALA A 174 -33.97 15.31 -20.37
N PRO A 175 -34.04 15.34 -19.02
CA PRO A 175 -35.02 14.55 -18.28
C PRO A 175 -36.43 14.97 -18.70
N THR A 176 -37.14 14.06 -19.35
CA THR A 176 -38.56 14.26 -19.65
C THR A 176 -39.31 14.14 -18.33
N GLU A 177 -39.86 15.27 -17.88
CA GLU A 177 -40.84 15.33 -16.80
C GLU A 177 -42.00 14.37 -17.11
N VAL A 178 -42.13 13.32 -16.30
CA VAL A 178 -43.32 12.46 -16.30
C VAL A 178 -44.44 13.27 -15.67
N ARG A 179 -45.19 13.97 -16.53
CA ARG A 179 -46.43 14.65 -16.19
C ARG A 179 -47.51 13.63 -15.86
N VAL A 180 -47.86 13.54 -14.59
CA VAL A 180 -49.05 12.84 -14.10
C VAL A 180 -50.29 13.69 -14.35
N ALA A 181 -51.28 13.16 -15.07
CA ALA A 181 -52.69 13.61 -15.08
C ALA A 181 -53.59 12.53 -15.76
N PRO A 182 -54.93 12.52 -15.63
CA PRO A 182 -55.65 11.58 -14.76
C PRO A 182 -56.71 10.69 -15.45
N ALA A 183 -57.05 9.61 -14.76
CA ALA A 183 -58.35 8.91 -14.59
C ALA A 183 -59.35 8.67 -15.77
N ALA A 184 -59.68 7.37 -15.90
CA ALA A 184 -61.01 6.72 -16.09
C ALA A 184 -61.52 6.43 -17.53
N PRO A 185 -62.44 5.43 -17.74
CA PRO A 185 -62.85 4.28 -16.91
C PRO A 185 -62.76 2.90 -17.64
N ALA A 186 -63.05 1.83 -16.88
CA ALA A 186 -63.08 0.39 -17.26
C ALA A 186 -64.11 0.04 -18.37
N PRO A 187 -64.09 -1.21 -18.91
CA PRO A 187 -64.81 -2.31 -18.24
C PRO A 187 -64.19 -3.73 -18.33
N GLU A 188 -64.66 -4.58 -17.41
CA GLU A 188 -64.89 -6.04 -17.47
C GLU A 188 -63.68 -6.98 -17.68
N ALA A 189 -63.19 -7.63 -16.62
CA ALA A 189 -63.68 -8.90 -16.06
C ALA A 189 -63.20 -10.14 -16.82
N VAL A 190 -62.10 -10.73 -16.34
CA VAL A 190 -61.94 -12.20 -16.31
C VAL A 190 -61.16 -12.60 -15.06
N GLU A 191 -61.60 -13.73 -14.56
CA GLU A 191 -61.51 -14.27 -13.22
C GLU A 191 -60.25 -15.13 -13.03
N ALA A 192 -59.86 -15.31 -11.77
CA ALA A 192 -59.05 -16.40 -11.21
C ALA A 192 -57.54 -16.47 -11.56
N ALA A 193 -56.69 -16.11 -10.58
CA ALA A 193 -55.92 -17.09 -9.78
C ALA A 193 -54.78 -16.39 -9.02
N SER A 194 -54.94 -16.24 -7.70
CA SER A 194 -53.86 -15.88 -6.77
C SER A 194 -52.95 -17.09 -6.50
N PRO A 195 -51.62 -16.91 -6.50
CA PRO A 195 -50.75 -17.63 -5.57
C PRO A 195 -50.33 -16.74 -4.39
N ALA A 196 -50.39 -17.34 -3.21
CA ALA A 196 -50.23 -16.76 -1.89
C ALA A 196 -48.84 -16.15 -1.60
N PRO A 197 -48.74 -15.21 -0.64
CA PRO A 197 -47.46 -14.68 -0.17
C PRO A 197 -46.70 -15.72 0.67
N VAL A 198 -45.45 -15.96 0.29
CA VAL A 198 -44.48 -16.77 1.04
C VAL A 198 -44.14 -16.05 2.36
N ALA A 199 -44.35 -16.73 3.48
CA ALA A 199 -44.04 -16.27 4.82
C ALA A 199 -42.52 -16.16 5.06
N PRO A 200 -42.04 -15.20 5.87
CA PRO A 200 -40.64 -15.13 6.28
C PRO A 200 -40.25 -16.26 7.26
N PRO A 201 -38.99 -16.70 7.26
CA PRO A 201 -38.52 -17.76 8.15
C PRO A 201 -38.44 -17.29 9.63
N PRO A 202 -38.63 -18.20 10.60
CA PRO A 202 -38.52 -17.90 12.03
C PRO A 202 -37.05 -17.71 12.46
N PRO A 203 -36.81 -16.95 13.56
CA PRO A 203 -35.47 -16.78 14.14
C PRO A 203 -34.97 -18.07 14.81
N PRO A 204 -33.64 -18.29 14.89
CA PRO A 204 -33.09 -19.44 15.60
C PRO A 204 -33.25 -19.29 17.11
N GLU A 205 -33.86 -20.31 17.72
CA GLU A 205 -34.01 -20.49 19.16
C GLU A 205 -32.67 -20.84 19.82
N SER A 206 -32.35 -20.12 20.90
CA SER A 206 -31.34 -20.49 21.87
C SER A 206 -31.80 -21.70 22.70
N PRO A 207 -31.01 -22.77 22.86
CA PRO A 207 -31.19 -23.68 23.98
C PRO A 207 -30.34 -23.26 25.17
N ALA A 208 -31.04 -23.02 26.27
CA ALA A 208 -30.52 -22.88 27.62
C ALA A 208 -29.91 -24.19 28.13
N GLU A 209 -28.82 -24.04 28.88
CA GLU A 209 -28.64 -24.55 30.24
C GLU A 209 -29.10 -25.99 30.54
N THR A 210 -28.14 -26.89 30.75
CA THR A 210 -28.32 -27.98 31.73
C THR A 210 -27.03 -28.19 32.51
N ALA A 211 -27.19 -28.09 33.82
CA ALA A 211 -26.15 -28.14 34.82
C ALA A 211 -25.75 -29.59 35.19
N ALA A 212 -24.56 -29.65 35.79
CA ALA A 212 -24.22 -30.40 37.00
C ALA A 212 -23.44 -31.73 36.92
N SER A 213 -22.45 -31.78 37.82
CA SER A 213 -21.77 -32.93 38.46
C SER A 213 -20.69 -33.68 37.69
N ALA A 214 -19.49 -33.93 38.20
CA ALA A 214 -18.96 -33.76 39.56
C ALA A 214 -17.42 -33.77 39.59
N ALA A 215 -16.94 -33.18 40.67
CA ALA A 215 -15.59 -33.04 41.21
C ALA A 215 -14.58 -34.19 40.95
N THR A 216 -13.31 -33.80 40.82
CA THR A 216 -12.25 -34.25 41.74
C THR A 216 -11.14 -33.19 41.84
N ALA A 217 -11.11 -32.58 43.03
CA ALA A 217 -9.96 -32.11 43.81
C ALA A 217 -8.69 -31.56 43.11
N ALA A 218 -8.49 -30.26 43.35
CA ALA A 218 -7.19 -29.57 43.50
C ALA A 218 -6.37 -30.20 44.66
N PRO A 219 -5.07 -29.86 44.92
CA PRO A 219 -4.66 -28.49 45.29
C PRO A 219 -3.21 -28.02 44.93
N VAL A 220 -3.12 -26.78 44.39
CA VAL A 220 -2.17 -25.65 44.70
C VAL A 220 -0.62 -25.87 44.77
N PRO A 221 0.22 -24.82 44.98
CA PRO A 221 0.47 -23.65 44.12
C PRO A 221 2.00 -23.30 44.02
N ALA A 222 2.38 -22.41 43.11
CA ALA A 222 3.49 -21.44 43.27
C ALA A 222 3.46 -20.53 42.03
N GLU A 223 2.99 -19.29 42.11
CA GLU A 223 3.66 -18.13 42.73
C GLU A 223 5.04 -17.87 42.12
N THR A 224 5.16 -16.74 41.41
CA THR A 224 6.30 -15.82 41.21
C THR A 224 6.05 -15.11 39.86
N ALA A 225 5.30 -14.01 39.83
CA ALA A 225 5.83 -12.65 39.98
C ALA A 225 7.00 -12.32 39.01
N ALA A 226 6.71 -11.51 37.99
CA ALA A 226 7.68 -10.65 37.31
C ALA A 226 8.29 -9.62 38.31
N PRO A 227 9.24 -8.72 37.96
CA PRO A 227 9.85 -8.40 36.66
C PRO A 227 11.39 -8.16 36.74
N GLU A 228 11.94 -7.53 35.70
CA GLU A 228 13.14 -6.67 35.69
C GLU A 228 14.53 -7.19 35.23
N ALA A 229 15.06 -6.37 34.31
CA ALA A 229 16.44 -5.90 34.20
C ALA A 229 17.50 -6.83 33.61
N SER A 230 17.72 -6.66 32.30
CA SER A 230 19.08 -6.54 31.78
C SER A 230 19.78 -5.31 32.36
N PRO A 231 21.05 -5.44 32.76
CA PRO A 231 22.02 -4.39 32.53
C PRO A 231 23.20 -4.89 31.68
N ALA A 232 23.41 -4.17 30.57
CA ALA A 232 24.67 -3.74 29.95
C ALA A 232 25.93 -4.64 29.99
N PRO A 233 26.55 -4.89 28.82
CA PRO A 233 27.99 -5.10 28.74
C PRO A 233 28.74 -3.75 28.67
N ALA A 234 29.77 -3.58 29.49
CA ALA A 234 30.77 -2.51 29.37
C ALA A 234 32.12 -3.04 29.89
N PRO A 235 33.27 -2.43 29.53
CA PRO A 235 33.60 -1.65 28.34
C PRO A 235 34.82 -2.21 27.58
N ALA A 236 34.96 -1.74 26.35
CA ALA A 236 36.13 -1.95 25.50
C ALA A 236 37.40 -1.36 26.13
N GLU A 237 38.46 -2.12 25.96
CA GLU A 237 39.86 -1.81 26.21
C GLU A 237 40.28 -0.53 25.47
N ALA A 238 40.93 0.38 26.18
CA ALA A 238 41.51 1.61 25.65
C ALA A 238 42.80 1.31 24.85
N PRO A 239 43.02 1.90 23.66
CA PRO A 239 44.35 2.08 23.15
C PRO A 239 45.01 3.34 23.73
N ALA A 240 46.23 3.14 24.23
CA ALA A 240 47.13 4.14 24.78
C ALA A 240 47.55 5.23 23.76
N PRO A 241 47.99 6.41 24.22
CA PRO A 241 48.42 7.51 23.37
C PRO A 241 49.84 7.31 22.83
N THR A 242 50.02 7.38 21.51
CA THR A 242 51.32 7.70 20.91
C THR A 242 51.42 9.20 20.71
N GLU A 243 52.03 9.83 21.71
CA GLU A 243 52.81 11.04 21.60
C GLU A 243 53.88 10.88 20.51
N THR A 244 53.95 11.79 19.53
CA THR A 244 55.21 12.24 18.90
C THR A 244 54.96 13.51 18.08
N ALA A 245 55.44 14.61 18.67
CA ALA A 245 56.16 15.73 18.07
C ALA A 245 55.72 16.32 16.72
N ALA A 246 55.32 17.59 16.83
CA ALA A 246 55.36 18.60 15.78
C ALA A 246 56.82 19.10 15.56
N PRO A 247 57.06 20.26 14.90
CA PRO A 247 57.55 20.33 13.53
C PRO A 247 58.90 21.07 13.41
N ALA A 248 59.54 20.98 12.24
CA ALA A 248 60.48 21.97 11.71
C ALA A 248 60.47 21.93 10.18
#